data_AF-A0A0R0FWM6-F1
#
_entry.id   AF-A0A0R0FWM6-F1
#
_cell.length_a   1.000
_cell.length_b   1.000
_cell.length_c   1.000
_cell.angle_alpha   90.00
_cell.angle_beta   90.00
_cell.angle_gamma   90.00
#
_symmetry.space_group_name_H-M   'P 1'
#
loop_
_entity.id
_entity.type
_entity.pdbx_description
1 polymer ?
#
loop_
_entity_poly.entity_id
_entity_poly.type
_entity_poly.pdbx_seq_one_letter_code
_entity_poly.pdbx_strand_id
1 'polypeptide(L)'
;MKHVLAEVLRGQRNLDNKSDGAWKRVAYNTVTAKLYANFEVQVTWENIKNRIKIWRSWYGIVSDILSQSGFDWRWHQIHDCCW
;
A
#
# COMPACT_ATOMS: atom_id res chain seq x y z
N MET A 1 2.03 12.58 0.83
CA MET A 1 0.83 11.81 1.25
C MET A 1 1.00 10.27 1.21
N LYS A 2 1.28 9.64 0.04
CA LYS A 2 1.33 8.17 -0.08
C LYS A 2 2.32 7.48 0.87
N HIS A 3 3.51 8.05 1.04
CA HIS A 3 4.53 7.56 1.98
C HIS A 3 4.01 7.58 3.44
N VAL A 4 3.50 8.73 3.88
CA VAL A 4 2.92 8.91 5.23
C VAL A 4 1.78 7.92 5.48
N LEU A 5 0.90 7.70 4.50
CA LEU A 5 -0.15 6.69 4.61
C LEU A 5 0.43 5.28 4.86
N ALA A 6 1.44 4.89 4.09
CA ALA A 6 2.07 3.57 4.22
C ALA A 6 2.78 3.40 5.57
N GLU A 7 3.47 4.45 6.02
CA GLU A 7 4.16 4.50 7.30
C GLU A 7 3.20 4.36 8.49
N VAL A 8 2.12 5.16 8.52
CA VAL A 8 1.12 5.09 9.59
C VAL A 8 0.44 3.72 9.62
N LEU A 9 0.03 3.20 8.46
CA LEU A 9 -0.58 1.87 8.39
C LEU A 9 0.39 0.78 8.87
N ARG A 10 1.69 0.88 8.57
CA ARG A 10 2.71 -0.04 9.07
C ARG A 10 2.82 0.04 10.60
N GLY A 11 2.86 1.24 11.17
CA GLY A 11 2.83 1.44 12.62
C GLY A 11 1.57 0.84 13.26
N GLN A 12 0.40 1.07 12.66
CA GLN A 12 -0.86 0.49 13.13
C GLN A 12 -0.89 -1.04 13.05
N ARG A 13 -0.28 -1.63 12.01
CA ARG A 13 -0.12 -3.09 11.93
C ARG A 13 0.75 -3.63 13.07
N ASN A 14 1.82 -2.93 13.42
CA ASN A 14 2.70 -3.31 14.53
C ASN A 14 2.04 -3.18 15.92
N LEU A 15 0.93 -2.44 16.00
CA LEU A 15 0.08 -2.31 17.20
C LEU A 15 -1.13 -3.25 17.18
N ASP A 16 -1.11 -4.29 16.33
CA ASP A 16 -2.21 -5.25 16.16
C ASP A 16 -3.56 -4.61 15.79
N ASN A 17 -3.53 -3.43 15.15
CA ASN A 17 -4.72 -2.77 14.62
C ASN A 17 -5.13 -3.26 13.23
N LYS A 18 -4.55 -4.39 12.82
CA LYS A 18 -4.96 -5.19 11.67
C LYS A 18 -5.12 -6.65 12.09
N SER A 19 -6.33 -7.18 12.02
CA SER A 19 -6.66 -8.58 12.31
C SER A 19 -7.59 -9.13 11.22
N ASP A 20 -7.50 -10.43 10.93
CA ASP A 20 -8.39 -11.14 9.99
C ASP A 20 -8.53 -10.46 8.61
N GLY A 21 -7.44 -9.86 8.13
CA GLY A 21 -7.40 -9.15 6.84
C GLY A 21 -8.07 -7.76 6.84
N ALA A 22 -8.67 -7.34 7.95
CA ALA A 22 -9.33 -6.06 8.13
C ALA A 22 -8.53 -5.11 9.04
N TRP A 23 -8.76 -3.81 8.88
CA TRP A 23 -8.20 -2.78 9.76
C TRP A 23 -9.22 -2.41 10.83
N LYS A 24 -8.78 -2.31 12.08
CA LYS A 24 -9.62 -1.78 13.17
C LYS A 24 -9.89 -0.30 12.94
N ARG A 25 -11.01 0.21 13.46
CA ARG A 25 -11.41 1.62 13.33
C ARG A 25 -10.33 2.60 13.79
N VAL A 26 -9.58 2.26 14.84
CA VAL A 26 -8.47 3.07 15.35
C VAL A 26 -7.40 3.32 14.27
N ALA A 27 -7.09 2.33 13.42
CA ALA A 27 -6.10 2.51 12.36
C ALA A 27 -6.57 3.53 11.32
N TYR A 28 -7.85 3.49 10.94
CA TYR A 28 -8.43 4.50 10.05
C TYR A 28 -8.37 5.89 10.68
N ASN A 29 -8.79 6.04 11.93
CA ASN A 29 -8.76 7.32 12.64
C ASN A 29 -7.33 7.89 12.78
N THR A 30 -6.34 7.04 13.06
CA THR A 30 -4.95 7.49 13.14
C THR A 30 -4.44 7.99 11.79
N VAL A 31 -4.79 7.29 10.71
CA VAL A 31 -4.44 7.71 9.35
C VAL A 31 -5.12 9.04 8.99
N THR A 32 -6.42 9.18 9.23
CA THR A 32 -7.14 10.43 8.93
C THR A 32 -6.54 11.61 9.69
N ALA A 33 -6.28 11.45 10.99
CA ALA A 33 -5.66 12.48 11.81
C ALA A 33 -4.26 12.86 11.32
N LYS A 34 -3.42 11.88 10.97
CA LYS A 34 -2.07 12.16 10.47
C LYS A 34 -2.08 12.84 9.11
N LEU A 35 -2.99 12.45 8.22
CA LEU A 35 -3.10 13.07 6.90
C LEU A 35 -3.62 14.51 6.99
N TYR A 36 -4.58 14.78 7.88
CA TYR A 36 -5.03 16.13 8.16
C TYR A 36 -3.91 17.00 8.74
N ALA A 37 -3.19 16.50 9.76
CA ALA A 37 -2.12 17.27 10.40
C ALA A 37 -0.93 17.59 9.48
N ASN A 38 -0.61 16.71 8.53
CA ASN A 38 0.54 16.88 7.65
C ASN A 38 0.22 17.60 6.33
N PHE A 39 -1.03 17.56 5.87
CA PHE A 39 -1.40 18.02 4.52
C PHE A 39 -2.69 18.85 4.48
N GLU A 40 -3.38 19.04 5.61
CA GLU A 40 -4.69 19.72 5.69
C GLU A 40 -5.77 19.08 4.80
N VAL A 41 -5.61 17.80 4.47
CA VAL A 41 -6.56 17.06 3.64
C VAL A 41 -7.49 16.24 4.52
N GLN A 42 -8.79 16.51 4.39
CA GLN A 42 -9.84 15.66 4.95
C GLN A 42 -10.03 14.42 4.07
N VAL A 43 -9.85 13.24 4.65
CA VAL A 43 -10.10 11.96 3.99
C VAL A 43 -11.05 11.11 4.83
N THR A 44 -11.89 10.33 4.16
CA THR A 44 -12.76 9.36 4.81
C THR A 44 -12.08 8.00 4.92
N TRP A 45 -12.65 7.10 5.75
CA TRP A 45 -12.16 5.73 5.85
C TRP A 45 -12.35 4.96 4.53
N GLU A 46 -13.36 5.30 3.72
CA GLU A 46 -13.55 4.77 2.37
C GLU A 46 -12.42 5.18 1.43
N ASN A 47 -11.95 6.44 1.49
CA ASN A 47 -10.81 6.87 0.68
C ASN A 47 -9.55 6.05 1.02
N ILE A 48 -9.31 5.81 2.30
CA ILE A 48 -8.18 4.99 2.79
C ILE A 48 -8.34 3.53 2.33
N LYS A 49 -9.53 2.95 2.48
CA LYS A 49 -9.83 1.58 2.05
C LYS A 49 -9.62 1.40 0.55
N ASN A 50 -10.09 2.35 -0.28
CA ASN A 50 -9.89 2.33 -1.72
C ASN A 50 -8.40 2.39 -2.08
N ARG A 51 -7.61 3.21 -1.37
CA ARG A 51 -6.16 3.27 -1.60
C ARG A 51 -5.46 1.96 -1.28
N ILE A 52 -5.84 1.30 -0.19
CA ILE A 52 -5.31 -0.01 0.21
C ILE A 52 -5.71 -1.09 -0.81
N LYS A 53 -6.93 -1.05 -1.36
CA LYS A 53 -7.38 -1.95 -2.43
C LYS A 53 -6.49 -1.82 -3.67
N ILE A 54 -6.22 -0.58 -4.10
CA ILE A 54 -5.33 -0.29 -5.23
C ILE A 54 -3.92 -0.85 -4.98
N TRP A 55 -3.35 -0.63 -3.78
CA TRP A 55 -2.04 -1.18 -3.43
C TRP A 55 -1.99 -2.71 -3.47
N ARG A 56 -3.06 -3.38 -3.05
CA ARG A 56 -3.14 -4.84 -3.15
C ARG A 56 -3.17 -5.31 -4.60
N SER A 57 -3.87 -4.60 -5.48
CA SER A 57 -3.87 -4.89 -6.92
C SER A 57 -2.47 -4.75 -7.52
N TRP A 58 -1.75 -3.66 -7.21
CA TRP A 58 -0.38 -3.46 -7.67
C TRP A 58 0.57 -4.53 -7.14
N TYR A 59 0.45 -4.90 -5.87
CA TYR A 59 1.23 -5.99 -5.29
C TYR A 59 0.95 -7.31 -6.03
N GLY A 60 -0.31 -7.60 -6.37
CA GLY A 60 -0.66 -8.77 -7.18
C GLY A 60 0.04 -8.76 -8.53
N ILE A 61 -0.08 -7.67 -9.30
CA ILE A 61 0.59 -7.54 -10.61
C ILE A 61 2.11 -7.74 -10.49
N VAL A 62 2.75 -7.08 -9.52
CA VAL A 62 4.18 -7.24 -9.30
C VAL A 62 4.50 -8.69 -8.92
N SER A 63 3.74 -9.29 -8.01
CA SER A 63 3.93 -10.69 -7.60
C SER A 63 3.78 -11.65 -8.79
N ASP A 64 2.83 -11.39 -9.69
CA ASP A 64 2.60 -12.21 -10.89
C ASP A 64 3.78 -12.12 -11.85
N ILE A 65 4.34 -10.93 -12.06
CA ILE A 65 5.57 -10.73 -12.85
C ILE A 65 6.75 -11.46 -12.22
N LEU A 66 6.94 -11.31 -10.90
CA LEU A 66 8.04 -11.95 -10.17
C LEU A 66 7.94 -13.48 -10.12
N SER A 67 6.73 -14.02 -10.33
CA SER A 67 6.50 -15.46 -10.37
C SER A 67 6.74 -16.09 -11.75
N GLN A 68 6.95 -15.29 -12.81
CA GLN A 68 7.18 -15.82 -14.16
C GLN A 68 8.50 -16.60 -14.22
N SER A 69 8.45 -17.80 -14.78
CA SER A 69 9.66 -18.59 -15.05
C SER A 69 10.60 -17.80 -15.96
N GLY A 70 11.84 -17.61 -15.53
CA GLY A 70 12.84 -16.85 -16.28
C GLY A 70 12.88 -15.37 -15.93
N PHE A 71 12.03 -14.85 -15.04
CA PHE A 71 12.24 -13.53 -14.47
C PHE A 71 13.54 -13.53 -13.64
N ASP A 72 14.43 -12.57 -13.94
CA ASP A 72 15.62 -12.31 -13.14
C ASP A 72 15.78 -10.80 -12.95
N TRP A 73 16.23 -10.38 -11.77
CA TRP A 73 16.51 -8.97 -11.47
C TRP A 73 17.75 -8.44 -12.22
N ARG A 74 18.40 -9.29 -13.03
CA ARG A 74 19.56 -8.91 -13.83
C ARG A 74 19.16 -7.98 -14.97
N TRP A 75 19.87 -6.86 -15.06
CA TRP A 75 19.69 -5.78 -16.04
C TRP A 75 19.63 -6.22 -17.51
N HIS A 76 20.09 -7.43 -17.84
CA HIS A 76 20.09 -7.95 -19.20
C HIS A 76 18.69 -8.13 -19.80
N GLN A 77 17.62 -8.31 -18.99
CA GLN A 77 16.26 -8.50 -19.52
C GLN A 77 15.51 -7.21 -19.87
N ILE A 78 16.00 -6.04 -19.45
CA ILE A 78 15.30 -4.76 -19.70
C ILE A 78 15.50 -4.29 -21.15
N HIS A 79 16.51 -4.81 -21.86
CA HIS A 79 16.79 -4.44 -23.24
C HIS A 79 16.05 -5.28 -24.30
N ASP A 80 15.43 -6.41 -23.92
CA ASP A 80 14.70 -7.32 -24.83
C ASP A 80 13.17 -7.15 -24.77
N CYS A 81 12.66 -6.31 -23.86
CA CYS A 81 11.27 -5.87 -23.84
C CYS A 81 11.12 -4.52 -24.58
N CYS A 82 11.49 -4.47 -25.86
CA CYS A 82 11.08 -3.41 -26.75
C CYS A 82 9.67 -3.71 -27.29
N TRP A 83 8.70 -2.88 -26.89
CA TRP A 83 7.69 -2.41 -27.83
C TRP A 83 8.34 -1.47 -28.85
#